data_AF-A0A2G0W0M3-F1
#
_entry.id   AF-A0A2G0W0M3-F1
#
_cell.length_a   1.000
_cell.length_b   1.000
_cell.length_c   1.000
_cell.angle_alpha   90.00
_cell.angle_beta   90.00
_cell.angle_gamma   90.00
#
_symmetry.space_group_name_H-M   'P 1'
#
loop_
_entity.id
_entity.type
_entity.pdbx_description
1 polymer ?
#
loop_
_entity_poly.entity_id
_entity_poly.type
_entity_poly.pdbx_seq_one_letter_code
_entity_poly.pdbx_strand_id
1 'polypeptide(L)'
;MTDIKWAERLRKSLHSGADSLGNLLVEAFHYLALFGIGAVTVYAGISTFVGMLQQPKISVDDILLLFIFLELLAMSGIYFRTNHMPLRFLLYIGVTALIRLLISDVSHHNAPDMGIIYVCGGVLLLALSILVVRYSSSKYPSVKDKSES
;
A
#
# COMPACT_ATOMS: atom_id res chain seq x y z
N MET A 1 2.74 40.47 39.20
CA MET A 1 2.05 39.19 38.94
C MET A 1 1.47 39.13 37.51
N THR A 2 2.18 39.69 36.52
CA THR A 2 1.67 39.97 35.15
C THR A 2 2.52 39.35 34.05
N ASP A 3 3.80 39.06 34.30
CA ASP A 3 4.73 38.53 33.28
C ASP A 3 4.52 37.05 32.92
N ILE A 4 3.90 36.26 33.80
CA ILE A 4 3.69 34.81 33.58
C ILE A 4 2.66 34.55 32.46
N LYS A 5 1.68 35.45 32.25
CA LYS A 5 0.59 35.26 31.28
C LYS A 5 1.03 35.45 29.81
N TRP A 6 2.08 36.21 29.55
CA TRP A 6 2.55 36.48 28.18
C TRP A 6 3.40 35.32 27.64
N ALA A 7 4.27 34.76 28.47
CA ALA A 7 5.08 33.59 28.12
C ALA A 7 4.22 32.34 27.82
N GLU A 8 3.14 32.13 28.58
CA GLU A 8 2.19 31.02 28.33
C GLU A 8 1.41 31.18 27.01
N ARG A 9 1.06 32.42 26.63
CA ARG A 9 0.36 32.70 25.36
C ARG A 9 1.26 32.48 24.14
N LEU A 10 2.53 32.91 24.22
CA LEU A 10 3.53 32.65 23.18
C LEU A 10 3.81 31.15 23.03
N ARG A 11 3.93 30.42 24.15
CA ARG A 11 4.18 28.97 24.12
C ARG A 11 3.00 28.18 23.52
N LYS A 12 1.76 28.56 23.81
CA LYS A 12 0.55 27.95 23.19
C LYS A 12 0.44 28.28 21.69
N SER A 13 0.75 29.52 21.29
CA SER A 13 0.69 29.91 19.86
C SER A 13 1.81 29.28 19.03
N LEU A 14 3.00 29.05 19.62
CA LEU A 14 4.12 28.37 18.97
C LEU A 14 3.88 26.85 18.80
N HIS A 15 3.28 26.18 19.80
CA HIS A 15 2.93 24.76 19.67
C HIS A 15 1.92 24.53 18.53
N SER A 16 0.86 25.33 18.48
CA SER A 16 -0.16 25.22 17.42
C SER A 16 0.40 25.49 16.02
N GLY A 17 1.36 26.40 15.90
CA GLY A 17 2.03 26.68 14.62
C GLY A 17 2.99 25.56 14.20
N ALA A 18 3.78 25.04 15.14
CA ALA A 18 4.73 23.96 14.87
C ALA A 18 4.02 22.63 14.53
N ASP A 19 2.94 22.30 15.23
CA ASP A 19 2.16 21.07 14.98
C ASP A 19 1.47 21.13 13.62
N SER A 20 0.90 22.28 13.25
CA SER A 20 0.26 22.45 11.93
C SER A 20 1.27 22.40 10.79
N LEU A 21 2.42 23.04 10.95
CA LEU A 21 3.46 23.08 9.91
C LEU A 21 4.16 21.72 9.75
N GLY A 22 4.36 21.00 10.86
CA GLY A 22 4.84 19.62 10.86
C GLY A 22 3.87 18.68 10.14
N ASN A 23 2.57 18.77 10.44
CA ASN A 23 1.57 17.94 9.76
C ASN A 23 1.51 18.22 8.25
N LEU A 24 1.57 19.49 7.85
CA LEU A 24 1.57 19.88 6.43
C LEU A 24 2.80 19.37 5.68
N LEU A 25 3.99 19.45 6.29
CA LEU A 25 5.22 18.92 5.69
C LEU A 25 5.18 17.40 5.54
N VAL A 26 4.70 16.69 6.55
CA VAL A 26 4.55 15.22 6.50
C VAL A 26 3.56 14.84 5.41
N GLU A 27 2.42 15.52 5.31
CA GLU A 27 1.41 15.28 4.29
C GLU A 27 1.94 15.57 2.88
N ALA A 28 2.64 16.70 2.69
CA ALA A 28 3.28 17.04 1.43
C ALA A 28 4.34 16.01 1.00
N PHE A 29 5.19 15.57 1.92
CA PHE A 29 6.19 14.53 1.65
C PHE A 29 5.52 13.21 1.27
N HIS A 30 4.42 12.87 1.95
CA HIS A 30 3.67 11.66 1.67
C HIS A 30 3.10 11.65 0.25
N TYR A 31 2.47 12.76 -0.17
CA TYR A 31 1.96 12.91 -1.53
C TYR A 31 3.07 12.89 -2.59
N LEU A 32 4.21 13.51 -2.30
CA LEU A 32 5.33 13.53 -3.22
C LEU A 32 5.96 12.15 -3.40
N ALA A 33 6.11 11.39 -2.31
CA ALA A 33 6.58 10.01 -2.35
C ALA A 33 5.62 9.11 -3.16
N LEU A 34 4.31 9.26 -2.94
CA LEU A 34 3.29 8.52 -3.67
C LEU A 34 3.29 8.84 -5.17
N PHE A 35 3.43 10.12 -5.52
CA PHE A 35 3.59 10.54 -6.91
C PHE A 35 4.80 9.89 -7.55
N GLY A 36 5.94 9.87 -6.84
CA GLY A 36 7.16 9.21 -7.29
C GLY A 36 6.95 7.71 -7.55
N ILE A 37 6.32 6.99 -6.62
CA ILE A 37 6.02 5.56 -6.79
C ILE A 37 5.10 5.33 -8.00
N GLY A 38 4.04 6.13 -8.15
CA GLY A 38 3.14 6.04 -9.30
C GLY A 38 3.86 6.27 -10.62
N ALA A 39 4.69 7.32 -10.71
CA ALA A 39 5.46 7.64 -11.90
C ALA A 39 6.46 6.53 -12.27
N VAL A 40 7.19 5.99 -11.29
CA VAL A 40 8.10 4.85 -11.50
C VAL A 40 7.34 3.61 -11.95
N THR A 41 6.15 3.36 -11.40
CA THR A 41 5.30 2.22 -11.78
C THR A 41 4.83 2.34 -13.24
N VAL A 42 4.40 3.53 -13.68
CA VAL A 42 4.04 3.78 -15.09
C VAL A 42 5.24 3.58 -16.00
N TYR A 43 6.40 4.16 -15.65
CA TYR A 43 7.61 4.03 -16.44
C TYR A 43 8.05 2.57 -16.56
N ALA A 44 8.07 1.83 -15.45
CA ALA A 44 8.38 0.41 -15.44
C ALA A 44 7.40 -0.39 -16.31
N GLY A 45 6.10 -0.16 -16.17
CA GLY A 45 5.08 -0.82 -16.97
C GLY A 45 5.25 -0.59 -18.48
N ILE A 46 5.50 0.65 -18.89
CA ILE A 46 5.76 0.99 -20.30
C ILE A 46 7.06 0.34 -20.79
N SER A 47 8.14 0.45 -20.03
CA SER A 47 9.44 -0.14 -20.39
C SER A 47 9.34 -1.65 -20.55
N THR A 48 8.64 -2.31 -19.64
CA THR A 48 8.41 -3.75 -19.67
C THR A 48 7.52 -4.15 -20.85
N PHE A 49 6.45 -3.39 -21.11
CA PHE A 49 5.57 -3.62 -22.27
C PHE A 49 6.33 -3.52 -23.60
N VAL A 50 7.16 -2.48 -23.77
CA VAL A 50 8.00 -2.34 -24.98
C VAL A 50 8.98 -3.51 -25.11
N GLY A 51 9.59 -3.94 -24.01
CA GLY A 51 10.46 -5.12 -23.99
C GLY A 51 9.74 -6.40 -24.43
N MET A 52 8.48 -6.59 -24.03
CA MET A 52 7.67 -7.75 -24.42
C MET A 52 7.33 -7.74 -25.91
N LEU A 53 7.07 -6.57 -26.51
CA LEU A 53 6.79 -6.45 -27.95
C LEU A 53 7.99 -6.83 -28.83
N GLN A 54 9.21 -6.76 -28.28
CA GLN A 54 10.43 -7.17 -28.98
C GLN A 54 10.69 -8.67 -28.90
N GLN A 55 9.96 -9.40 -28.05
CA GLN A 55 10.11 -10.85 -27.91
C GLN A 55 9.26 -11.59 -28.96
N PRO A 56 9.73 -12.75 -29.47
CA PRO A 56 9.01 -13.52 -30.47
C PRO A 56 7.72 -14.17 -29.95
N LYS A 57 7.58 -14.33 -28.63
CA LYS A 57 6.39 -14.87 -27.97
C LYS A 57 6.22 -14.20 -26.61
N ILE A 58 4.99 -13.81 -26.30
CA ILE A 58 4.60 -13.27 -24.98
C ILE A 58 4.11 -14.42 -24.10
N SER A 59 4.63 -14.54 -22.89
CA SER A 59 4.18 -15.54 -21.90
C SER A 59 2.98 -15.05 -21.10
N VAL A 60 2.30 -15.97 -20.40
CA VAL A 60 1.27 -15.60 -19.42
C VAL A 60 1.88 -14.76 -18.30
N ASP A 61 3.09 -15.10 -17.85
CA ASP A 61 3.83 -14.38 -16.81
C ASP A 61 4.05 -12.90 -17.16
N ASP A 62 4.29 -12.61 -18.44
CA ASP A 62 4.50 -11.26 -18.93
C ASP A 62 3.24 -10.41 -18.81
N ILE A 63 2.10 -10.98 -19.20
CA ILE A 63 0.78 -10.34 -19.07
C ILE A 63 0.44 -10.14 -17.59
N LEU A 64 0.69 -11.17 -16.77
CA LEU A 64 0.51 -11.09 -15.33
C LEU A 64 1.42 -10.03 -14.72
N LEU A 65 2.65 -9.82 -15.20
CA LEU A 65 3.52 -8.76 -14.70
C LEU A 65 2.97 -7.36 -15.02
N LEU A 66 2.42 -7.15 -16.22
CA LEU A 66 1.77 -5.88 -16.58
C LEU A 66 0.57 -5.56 -15.68
N PHE A 67 -0.21 -6.58 -15.30
CA PHE A 67 -1.30 -6.41 -14.35
C PHE A 67 -0.79 -5.95 -12.96
N ILE A 68 0.51 -6.10 -12.63
CA ILE A 68 1.05 -5.82 -11.26
C ILE A 68 1.27 -4.32 -11.25
N PHE A 69 1.87 -3.82 -12.33
CA PHE A 69 2.05 -2.40 -12.54
C PHE A 69 0.71 -1.67 -12.59
N LEU A 70 -0.29 -2.21 -13.29
CA LEU A 70 -1.63 -1.61 -13.31
C LEU A 70 -2.30 -1.61 -11.93
N GLU A 71 -2.18 -2.69 -11.17
CA GLU A 71 -2.75 -2.76 -9.82
C GLU A 71 -2.07 -1.78 -8.86
N LEU A 72 -0.73 -1.74 -8.87
CA LEU A 72 0.05 -0.79 -8.07
C LEU A 72 -0.28 0.67 -8.45
N LEU A 73 -0.43 0.95 -9.75
CA LEU A 73 -0.83 2.26 -10.24
C LEU A 73 -2.23 2.64 -9.76
N ALA A 74 -3.21 1.75 -9.90
CA ALA A 74 -4.59 1.98 -9.46
C ALA A 74 -4.65 2.24 -7.95
N MET A 75 -3.91 1.47 -7.14
CA MET A 75 -3.84 1.68 -5.70
C MET A 75 -3.18 3.01 -5.33
N SER A 76 -2.10 3.40 -6.01
CA SER A 76 -1.47 4.71 -5.82
C SER A 76 -2.43 5.87 -6.16
N GLY A 77 -3.24 5.72 -7.22
CA GLY A 77 -4.27 6.69 -7.60
C GLY A 77 -5.44 6.77 -6.62
N ILE A 78 -5.90 5.63 -6.08
CA ILE A 78 -6.94 5.60 -5.04
C ILE A 78 -6.42 6.26 -3.76
N TYR A 79 -5.16 6.03 -3.41
CA TYR A 79 -4.55 6.68 -2.25
C TYR A 79 -4.61 8.21 -2.36
N PHE A 80 -4.25 8.76 -3.53
CA PHE A 80 -4.34 10.20 -3.81
C PHE A 80 -5.73 10.78 -3.51
N ARG A 81 -6.79 10.01 -3.77
CA ARG A 81 -8.19 10.44 -3.53
C ARG A 81 -8.68 10.26 -2.10
N THR A 82 -8.07 9.37 -1.31
CA THR A 82 -8.65 8.91 -0.04
C THR A 82 -7.84 9.30 1.20
N ASN A 83 -6.60 9.79 1.04
CA ASN A 83 -5.76 10.43 2.07
C ASN A 83 -5.56 9.64 3.39
N HIS A 84 -5.79 8.32 3.39
CA HIS A 84 -5.76 7.48 4.59
C HIS A 84 -4.62 6.46 4.49
N MET A 85 -3.81 6.35 5.55
CA MET A 85 -2.65 5.45 5.57
C MET A 85 -3.03 3.96 5.35
N PRO A 86 -2.19 3.18 4.65
CA PRO A 86 -2.66 2.21 3.67
C PRO A 86 -2.35 0.76 4.05
N LEU A 87 -2.36 0.39 5.33
CA LEU A 87 -2.09 -1.00 5.73
C LEU A 87 -3.01 -2.00 5.00
N ARG A 88 -4.24 -1.60 4.66
CA ARG A 88 -5.17 -2.42 3.87
C ARG A 88 -4.75 -2.60 2.42
N PHE A 89 -4.21 -1.56 1.79
CA PHE A 89 -3.72 -1.64 0.40
C PHE A 89 -2.49 -2.54 0.31
N LEU A 90 -1.56 -2.45 1.26
CA LEU A 90 -0.37 -3.32 1.28
C LEU A 90 -0.73 -4.81 1.36
N LEU A 91 -1.75 -5.14 2.17
CA LEU A 91 -2.24 -6.52 2.28
C LEU A 91 -2.90 -7.01 0.98
N TYR A 92 -3.64 -6.14 0.27
CA TYR A 92 -4.20 -6.51 -1.03
C TYR A 92 -3.12 -6.76 -2.08
N ILE A 93 -2.07 -5.93 -2.13
CA ILE A 93 -0.91 -6.13 -3.01
C ILE A 93 -0.27 -7.50 -2.74
N GLY A 94 -0.08 -7.86 -1.48
CA GLY A 94 0.50 -9.15 -1.09
C GLY A 94 -0.33 -10.34 -1.59
N VAL A 95 -1.66 -10.25 -1.49
CA VAL A 95 -2.56 -11.31 -1.97
C VAL A 95 -2.51 -11.41 -3.49
N THR A 96 -2.66 -10.30 -4.21
CA THR A 96 -2.70 -10.36 -5.67
C THR A 96 -1.35 -10.75 -6.28
N ALA A 97 -0.24 -10.40 -5.61
CA ALA A 97 1.10 -10.89 -5.97
C ALA A 97 1.23 -12.41 -5.78
N LEU A 98 0.78 -12.95 -4.64
CA LEU A 98 0.81 -14.40 -4.40
C LEU A 98 -0.09 -15.19 -5.36
N ILE A 99 -1.32 -14.70 -5.61
CA ILE A 99 -2.23 -15.34 -6.57
C ILE A 99 -1.58 -15.37 -7.96
N ARG A 100 -0.81 -14.36 -8.32
CA ARG A 100 -0.09 -14.36 -9.58
C ARG A 100 1.07 -15.32 -9.66
N LEU A 101 1.85 -15.43 -8.59
CA LEU A 101 2.86 -16.48 -8.50
C LEU A 101 2.22 -17.86 -8.65
N LEU A 102 1.04 -18.09 -8.05
CA LEU A 102 0.30 -19.34 -8.24
C LEU A 102 -0.08 -19.58 -9.70
N ILE A 103 -0.68 -18.60 -10.38
CA ILE A 103 -1.12 -18.76 -11.78
C ILE A 103 0.09 -18.98 -12.70
N SER A 104 1.17 -18.25 -12.47
CA SER A 104 2.44 -18.38 -13.22
C SER A 104 3.04 -19.78 -13.07
N ASP A 105 3.11 -20.30 -11.84
CA ASP A 105 3.65 -21.62 -11.52
C ASP A 105 2.81 -22.76 -12.11
N VAL A 106 1.48 -22.64 -11.99
CA VAL A 106 0.51 -23.58 -12.59
C VAL A 106 0.58 -23.59 -14.12
N SER A 107 0.84 -22.42 -14.75
CA SER A 107 0.89 -22.32 -16.20
C SER A 107 2.17 -22.90 -16.82
N HIS A 108 3.25 -23.05 -16.06
CA HIS A 108 4.54 -23.57 -16.57
C HIS A 108 4.75 -25.06 -16.31
N HIS A 109 4.12 -25.64 -15.28
CA HIS A 109 4.31 -27.04 -14.89
C HIS A 109 3.08 -27.89 -15.23
N ASN A 110 3.12 -28.60 -16.37
CA ASN A 110 2.07 -29.54 -16.80
C ASN A 110 2.04 -30.87 -16.02
N ALA A 111 2.93 -31.05 -15.02
CA ALA A 111 2.94 -32.21 -14.14
C ALA A 111 2.50 -31.77 -12.73
N PRO A 112 1.68 -32.56 -12.03
CA PRO A 112 1.24 -32.24 -10.67
C PRO A 112 2.43 -32.26 -9.72
N ASP A 113 3.07 -31.10 -9.55
CA ASP A 113 4.16 -30.89 -8.61
C ASP A 113 3.65 -30.41 -7.25
N MET A 114 4.37 -30.79 -6.20
CA MET A 114 4.07 -30.40 -4.82
C MET A 114 4.19 -28.89 -4.59
N GLY A 115 4.87 -28.15 -5.49
CA GLY A 115 4.96 -26.68 -5.47
C GLY A 115 3.60 -25.98 -5.43
N ILE A 116 2.63 -26.44 -6.23
CA ILE A 116 1.29 -25.84 -6.31
C ILE A 116 0.57 -25.91 -4.96
N ILE A 117 0.78 -26.98 -4.19
CA ILE A 117 0.18 -27.17 -2.86
C ILE A 117 0.78 -26.17 -1.86
N TYR A 118 2.09 -25.92 -1.90
CA TYR A 118 2.74 -24.93 -1.05
C TYR A 118 2.26 -23.51 -1.36
N VAL A 119 2.13 -23.16 -2.64
CA VAL A 119 1.64 -21.82 -3.02
C VAL A 119 0.17 -21.66 -2.63
N CYS A 120 -0.68 -22.67 -2.86
CA CYS A 120 -2.07 -22.69 -2.38
C CYS A 120 -2.14 -22.51 -0.85
N GLY A 121 -1.30 -23.23 -0.09
CA GLY A 121 -1.19 -23.11 1.35
C GLY A 121 -0.76 -21.70 1.78
N GLY A 122 0.20 -21.10 1.08
CA GLY A 122 0.64 -19.72 1.30
C GLY A 122 -0.47 -18.70 1.10
N VAL A 123 -1.26 -18.83 0.02
CA VAL A 123 -2.45 -17.98 -0.23
C VAL A 123 -3.48 -18.15 0.88
N LEU A 124 -3.72 -19.39 1.34
CA LEU A 124 -4.64 -19.69 2.45
C LEU A 124 -4.18 -19.04 3.77
N LEU A 125 -2.90 -19.13 4.10
CA LEU A 125 -2.31 -18.51 5.29
C LEU A 125 -2.37 -16.98 5.24
N LEU A 126 -2.13 -16.37 4.06
CA LEU A 126 -2.25 -14.93 3.87
C LEU A 126 -3.71 -14.47 3.97
N ALA A 127 -4.66 -15.21 3.40
CA ALA A 127 -6.08 -14.94 3.54
C ALA A 127 -6.53 -15.01 5.01
N LEU A 128 -6.05 -15.99 5.77
CA LEU A 128 -6.30 -16.08 7.21
C LEU A 128 -5.66 -14.92 7.98
N SER A 129 -4.45 -14.51 7.64
CA SER A 129 -3.78 -13.37 8.25
C SER A 129 -4.58 -12.08 8.05
N ILE A 130 -5.10 -11.87 6.85
CA ILE A 130 -5.97 -10.74 6.54
C ILE A 130 -7.28 -10.80 7.32
N LEU A 131 -7.88 -11.99 7.45
CA LEU A 131 -9.08 -12.19 8.27
C LEU A 131 -8.81 -11.78 9.73
N VAL A 132 -7.68 -12.22 10.30
CA VAL A 132 -7.28 -11.88 11.67
C VAL A 132 -7.06 -10.38 11.82
N VAL A 133 -6.32 -9.74 10.92
CA VAL A 133 -6.08 -8.29 10.95
C VAL A 133 -7.38 -7.51 10.83
N ARG A 134 -8.28 -7.94 9.93
CA ARG A 134 -9.60 -7.30 9.74
C ARG A 134 -10.47 -7.48 10.98
N TYR A 135 -10.48 -8.65 11.60
CA TYR A 135 -11.24 -8.93 12.82
C TYR A 135 -10.70 -8.10 14.00
N SER A 136 -9.38 -8.05 14.18
CA SER A 136 -8.72 -7.24 15.21
C SER A 136 -9.02 -5.75 15.06
N SER A 137 -8.89 -5.22 13.84
CA SER A 137 -9.21 -3.82 13.53
C SER A 137 -10.69 -3.47 13.71
N SER A 138 -11.61 -4.44 13.54
CA SER A 138 -13.04 -4.22 13.77
C SER A 138 -13.44 -4.30 15.26
N LYS A 139 -12.66 -5.01 16.07
CA LYS A 139 -12.98 -5.27 17.49
C LYS A 139 -12.29 -4.30 18.46
N TYR A 140 -11.18 -3.68 18.04
CA TYR A 140 -10.48 -2.64 18.80
C TYR A 140 -10.23 -1.40 17.92
N PRO A 141 -11.23 -0.51 17.75
CA PRO A 141 -10.98 0.80 17.16
C PRO A 141 -10.10 1.60 18.12
N SER A 142 -8.93 2.05 17.69
CA SER A 142 -8.08 2.93 18.48
C SER A 142 -8.61 4.37 18.45
N VAL A 143 -9.78 4.59 19.05
CA VAL A 143 -10.19 5.90 19.57
C VAL A 143 -10.88 5.65 20.90
N LYS A 144 -10.07 5.67 21.96
CA LYS A 144 -10.56 6.06 23.28
C LYS A 144 -10.49 7.58 23.27
N ASP A 145 -11.53 8.23 22.76
CA ASP A 145 -11.69 9.67 22.95
C ASP A 145 -11.97 9.88 24.44
N LYS A 146 -10.91 10.10 25.21
CA LYS A 146 -11.01 10.75 26.50
C LYS A 146 -11.22 12.24 26.21
N SER A 147 -12.44 12.62 25.85
CA SER A 147 -12.94 13.95 26.16
C SER A 147 -13.73 13.81 27.44
N GLU A 148 -13.10 14.19 28.55
CA GLU A 148 -13.75 14.45 29.83
C GLU A 148 -14.98 15.34 29.62
N SER A 149 -16.10 14.94 30.22
CA SER A 149 -17.23 15.80 30.54
C SER A 149 -17.54 15.63 32.02
#